data_AF-A0A1C6H3P0-F1
#
_entry.id   AF-A0A1C6H3P0-F1
#
_cell.length_a   1.000
_cell.length_b   1.000
_cell.length_c   1.000
_cell.angle_alpha   90.00
_cell.angle_beta   90.00
_cell.angle_gamma   90.00
#
_symmetry.space_group_name_H-M   'P 1'
#
loop_
_entity.id
_entity.type
_entity.pdbx_description
1 polymer ?
#
loop_
_entity_poly.entity_id
_entity_poly.type
_entity_poly.pdbx_seq_one_letter_code
_entity_poly.pdbx_strand_id
1 'polypeptide(L)'
;METIEQIYASDVYRPFVRFCQLNGLRDMQQLDSRVLARAASWPGMNAHLLARVKLVYTTYRKKNPPAVPPASAPAATPRLEEQVRAYFAQNAHKLIHISDLMREVGGGLKRADMAKMLARTDWCRQVDGSTYFYQP
;
A
#
# COMPACT_ATOMS: atom_id res chain seq x y z
N MET A 1 1.63 21.48 9.69
CA MET A 1 2.27 20.33 9.05
C MET A 1 3.59 20.10 9.76
N GLU A 2 3.83 18.91 10.29
CA GLU A 2 5.06 18.61 11.04
C GLU A 2 6.14 18.11 10.09
N THR A 3 7.31 18.74 10.12
CA THR A 3 8.43 18.40 9.23
C THR A 3 9.21 17.20 9.77
N ILE A 4 9.87 16.48 8.87
CA ILE A 4 10.73 15.35 9.22
C ILE A 4 11.84 15.81 10.17
N GLU A 5 12.42 16.99 9.97
CA GLU A 5 13.47 17.55 10.83
C GLU A 5 12.99 17.84 12.26
N GLN A 6 11.74 18.30 12.42
CA GLN A 6 11.16 18.54 13.74
C GLN A 6 10.87 17.24 14.50
N ILE A 7 10.38 16.20 13.82
CA ILE A 7 10.08 14.91 14.45
C ILE A 7 11.37 14.12 14.75
N TYR A 8 12.35 14.22 13.87
CA TYR A 8 13.61 13.48 13.94
C TYR A 8 14.79 14.40 14.32
N ALA A 9 14.57 15.32 15.27
CA ALA A 9 15.57 16.31 15.65
C ALA A 9 16.80 15.74 16.39
N SER A 10 16.69 14.53 16.98
CA SER A 10 17.82 13.92 17.69
C SER A 10 18.94 13.50 16.73
N ASP A 11 20.19 13.70 17.14
CA ASP A 11 21.38 13.42 16.32
C ASP A 11 21.46 11.97 15.82
N VAL A 12 20.89 11.03 16.60
CA VAL A 12 20.74 9.62 16.23
C VAL A 12 20.00 9.42 14.89
N TYR A 13 19.10 10.33 14.52
CA TYR A 13 18.32 10.27 13.28
C TYR A 13 18.96 11.03 12.12
N ARG A 14 20.11 11.68 12.29
CA ARG A 14 20.80 12.41 11.21
C ARG A 14 20.97 11.61 9.92
N PRO A 15 21.35 10.31 9.93
CA PRO A 15 21.46 9.53 8.71
C PRO A 15 20.12 9.44 7.95
N PHE A 16 19.03 9.33 8.69
CA PHE A 16 17.68 9.26 8.14
C PHE A 16 17.19 10.63 7.62
N VAL A 17 17.42 11.70 8.38
CA VAL A 17 17.08 13.08 7.95
C VAL A 17 17.85 13.44 6.67
N ARG A 18 19.14 13.12 6.60
CA ARG A 18 19.97 13.35 5.41
C ARG A 18 19.46 12.57 4.20
N PHE A 19 19.07 11.30 4.39
CA PHE A 19 18.41 10.51 3.34
C PHE A 19 17.12 11.19 2.87
N CYS A 20 16.29 11.69 3.78
CA CYS A 20 15.04 12.37 3.45
C CYS A 20 15.30 13.66 2.64
N GLN A 21 16.24 14.49 3.08
CA GLN A 21 16.63 15.73 2.38
C GLN A 21 17.15 15.46 0.96
N LEU A 22 18.01 14.44 0.78
CA LEU A 22 18.52 14.05 -0.54
C LEU A 22 17.43 13.53 -1.49
N ASN A 23 16.32 13.01 -0.95
CA ASN A 23 15.18 12.55 -1.73
C ASN A 23 14.06 13.61 -1.83
N GLY A 24 14.30 14.85 -1.37
CA GLY A 24 13.32 15.94 -1.41
C GLY A 24 12.12 15.75 -0.47
N LEU A 25 12.26 14.90 0.55
CA LEU A 25 11.23 14.64 1.54
C LEU A 25 11.39 15.63 2.69
N ARG A 26 10.38 16.49 2.88
CA ARG A 26 10.37 17.54 3.89
C ARG A 26 9.31 17.30 4.96
N ASP A 27 8.16 16.77 4.55
CA ASP A 27 6.99 16.57 5.40
C ASP A 27 6.79 15.12 5.80
N MET A 28 6.35 14.89 7.04
CA MET A 28 6.05 13.54 7.55
C MET A 28 5.00 12.79 6.73
N GLN A 29 4.10 13.51 6.04
CA GLN A 29 3.09 12.91 5.18
C GLN A 29 3.67 12.30 3.90
N GLN A 30 4.84 12.77 3.46
CA GLN A 30 5.53 12.23 2.29
C GLN A 30 6.24 10.90 2.60
N LEU A 31 6.40 10.57 3.89
CA LEU A 31 6.94 9.29 4.30
C LEU A 31 5.89 8.19 4.15
N ASP A 32 6.24 7.13 3.43
CA ASP A 32 5.45 5.92 3.31
C ASP A 32 6.30 4.65 3.54
N SER A 33 5.66 3.49 3.54
CA SER A 33 6.34 2.21 3.78
C SER A 33 7.43 1.91 2.74
N ARG A 34 7.29 2.39 1.49
CA ARG A 34 8.30 2.25 0.44
C ARG A 34 9.51 3.13 0.68
N VAL A 35 9.31 4.37 1.11
CA VAL A 35 10.41 5.26 1.51
C VAL A 35 11.20 4.64 2.66
N LEU A 36 10.52 4.07 3.66
CA LEU A 36 11.18 3.38 4.78
C LEU A 36 11.91 2.11 4.33
N ALA A 37 11.40 1.38 3.35
CA ALA A 37 12.09 0.24 2.76
C ALA A 37 13.36 0.68 1.99
N ARG A 38 13.29 1.77 1.21
CA ARG A 38 14.46 2.34 0.52
C ARG A 38 15.51 2.87 1.50
N ALA A 39 15.07 3.48 2.61
CA ALA A 39 15.96 3.93 3.67
C ALA A 39 16.75 2.77 4.30
N ALA A 40 16.19 1.56 4.34
CA ALA A 40 16.89 0.38 4.87
C ALA A 40 18.12 -0.03 4.05
N SER A 41 18.13 0.30 2.75
CA SER A 41 19.26 0.05 1.86
C SER A 41 20.26 1.21 1.80
N TRP A 42 20.06 2.27 2.58
CA TRP A 42 20.92 3.45 2.55
C TRP A 42 22.21 3.25 3.38
N PRO A 43 23.39 3.65 2.87
CA PRO A 43 24.63 3.56 3.62
C PRO A 43 24.58 4.40 4.90
N GLY A 44 24.90 3.78 6.04
CA GLY A 44 24.81 4.40 7.37
C GLY A 44 23.48 4.20 8.08
N MET A 45 22.51 3.51 7.48
CA MET A 45 21.28 3.10 8.14
C MET A 45 21.47 1.75 8.85
N ASN A 46 21.47 1.75 10.18
CA ASN A 46 21.51 0.52 10.97
C ASN A 46 20.08 0.00 11.23
N ALA A 47 19.91 -1.32 11.37
CA ALA A 47 18.63 -1.96 11.65
C ALA A 47 17.95 -1.40 12.92
N HIS A 48 18.74 -1.08 13.95
CA HIS A 48 18.24 -0.47 15.18
C HIS A 48 17.73 0.96 14.97
N LEU A 49 18.40 1.74 14.11
CA LEU A 49 17.94 3.07 13.73
C LEU A 49 16.64 2.98 12.93
N LEU A 50 16.57 2.07 11.96
CA LEU A 50 15.39 1.85 11.15
C LEU A 50 14.17 1.42 11.99
N ALA A 51 14.38 0.56 12.99
CA ALA A 51 13.34 0.15 13.93
C ALA A 51 12.79 1.34 14.72
N ARG A 52 13.67 2.22 15.22
CA ARG A 52 13.26 3.47 15.89
C ARG A 52 12.52 4.41 14.95
N VAL A 53 13.00 4.59 13.73
CA VAL A 53 12.33 5.42 12.71
C VAL A 53 10.91 4.89 12.43
N LYS A 54 10.77 3.58 12.22
CA LYS A 54 9.45 2.95 12.04
C LYS A 54 8.55 3.16 13.25
N LEU A 55 9.07 3.07 14.47
CA LEU A 55 8.32 3.31 15.71
C LEU A 55 7.83 4.76 15.80
N VAL A 56 8.69 5.74 15.52
CA VAL A 56 8.32 7.16 15.53
C VAL A 56 7.29 7.45 14.45
N TYR A 57 7.49 6.98 13.23
CA TYR A 57 6.55 7.14 12.13
C TYR A 57 5.18 6.51 12.41
N THR A 58 5.13 5.29 12.95
CA THR A 58 3.87 4.63 13.31
C THR A 58 3.15 5.36 14.44
N THR A 59 3.90 5.87 15.43
CA THR A 59 3.35 6.69 16.51
C THR A 59 2.79 8.00 15.96
N TYR A 60 3.51 8.64 15.03
CA TYR A 60 3.07 9.84 14.33
C TYR A 60 1.76 9.61 13.59
N ARG A 61 1.67 8.55 12.78
CA ARG A 61 0.43 8.19 12.05
C ARG A 61 -0.75 7.86 12.96
N LYS A 62 -0.49 7.35 14.17
CA LYS A 62 -1.54 7.14 15.18
C LYS A 62 -2.04 8.47 15.76
N LYS A 63 -1.14 9.44 15.99
CA LYS A 63 -1.48 10.76 16.55
C LYS A 63 -2.10 11.71 15.54
N ASN A 64 -1.63 11.63 14.29
CA ASN A 64 -2.16 12.33 13.14
C ASN A 64 -2.78 11.29 12.21
N PRO A 65 -3.94 10.70 12.59
CA PRO A 65 -4.66 9.87 11.66
C PRO A 65 -4.94 10.73 10.42
N PRO A 66 -4.60 10.27 9.20
CA PRO A 66 -5.13 10.93 8.01
C PRO A 66 -6.64 11.04 8.20
N ALA A 67 -7.25 12.16 7.81
CA ALA A 67 -8.67 12.42 8.01
C ALA A 67 -9.54 11.36 7.31
N VAL A 68 -9.71 10.22 8.01
CA VAL A 68 -10.68 9.10 7.98
C VAL A 68 -10.90 8.38 6.63
N PRO A 69 -11.07 7.02 6.56
CA PRO A 69 -11.26 6.06 7.65
C PRO A 69 -10.20 4.95 7.81
N PRO A 70 -10.30 4.20 8.93
CA PRO A 70 -9.36 3.14 9.29
C PRO A 70 -9.70 1.83 8.59
N ALA A 71 -8.68 1.12 8.13
CA ALA A 71 -8.59 -0.34 8.21
C ALA A 71 -7.17 -0.76 7.83
N SER A 72 -6.54 -1.52 8.72
CA SER A 72 -5.38 -2.34 8.38
C SER A 72 -5.76 -3.32 7.25
N ALA A 73 -5.32 -3.09 6.03
CA ALA A 73 -5.20 -4.09 4.95
C ALA A 73 -4.39 -3.46 3.79
N PRO A 74 -3.59 -4.24 3.05
CA PRO A 74 -2.42 -3.77 2.35
C PRO A 74 -2.82 -2.82 1.22
N ALA A 75 -1.90 -1.94 0.83
CA ALA A 75 -1.99 -1.22 -0.42
C ALA A 75 -2.22 -2.22 -1.56
N ALA A 76 -3.48 -2.44 -1.93
CA ALA A 76 -3.86 -2.95 -3.23
C ALA A 76 -3.28 -1.92 -4.19
N THR A 77 -2.12 -2.28 -4.72
CA THR A 77 -1.39 -1.42 -5.62
C THR A 77 -2.29 -1.16 -6.83
N PRO A 78 -2.25 0.02 -7.46
CA PRO A 78 -2.94 0.26 -8.73
C PRO A 78 -2.63 -0.82 -9.79
N ARG A 79 -1.47 -1.47 -9.65
CA ARG A 79 -1.04 -2.64 -10.41
C ARG A 79 -1.93 -3.89 -10.24
N LEU A 80 -2.46 -4.14 -9.04
CA LEU A 80 -3.30 -5.29 -8.76
C LEU A 80 -4.66 -5.17 -9.46
N GLU A 81 -5.31 -4.01 -9.36
CA GLU A 81 -6.57 -3.76 -10.05
C GLU A 81 -6.39 -3.84 -11.58
N GLU A 82 -5.28 -3.30 -12.10
CA GLU A 82 -4.94 -3.38 -13.52
C GLU A 82 -4.70 -4.83 -13.97
N GLN A 83 -4.03 -5.65 -13.15
CA GLN A 83 -3.84 -7.08 -13.41
C GLN A 83 -5.15 -7.87 -13.36
N VAL A 84 -6.02 -7.57 -12.38
CA VAL A 84 -7.35 -8.19 -12.28
C VAL A 84 -8.16 -7.83 -13.52
N ARG A 85 -8.21 -6.54 -13.90
CA ARG A 85 -8.91 -6.08 -15.10
C ARG A 85 -8.37 -6.73 -16.37
N ALA A 86 -7.05 -6.83 -16.52
CA ALA A 86 -6.42 -7.50 -17.66
C ALA A 86 -6.80 -8.98 -17.72
N TYR A 87 -6.84 -9.68 -16.58
CA TYR A 87 -7.28 -11.07 -16.49
C TYR A 87 -8.75 -11.21 -16.90
N PHE A 88 -9.62 -10.31 -16.44
CA PHE A 88 -11.03 -10.28 -16.85
C PHE A 88 -11.19 -9.98 -18.35
N ALA A 89 -10.43 -9.04 -18.91
CA ALA A 89 -10.47 -8.72 -20.33
C ALA A 89 -9.98 -9.91 -21.20
N GLN A 90 -8.93 -10.62 -20.79
CA GLN A 90 -8.45 -11.82 -21.49
C GLN A 90 -9.46 -12.98 -21.42
N ASN A 91 -10.21 -13.05 -20.33
CA ASN A 91 -11.22 -14.10 -20.09
C ASN A 91 -12.65 -13.58 -20.28
N ALA A 92 -12.85 -12.52 -21.07
CA ALA A 92 -14.14 -11.85 -21.23
C ALA A 92 -15.27 -12.76 -21.75
N HIS A 93 -14.90 -13.86 -22.41
CA HIS A 93 -15.79 -14.84 -22.98
C HIS A 93 -16.22 -15.94 -21.98
N LYS A 94 -15.79 -15.86 -20.72
CA LYS A 94 -16.04 -16.89 -19.69
C LYS A 94 -16.42 -16.27 -18.35
N LEU A 95 -17.11 -17.09 -17.55
CA LEU A 95 -17.37 -16.81 -16.15
C LEU A 95 -16.09 -17.06 -15.34
N ILE A 96 -15.71 -16.09 -14.52
CA ILE A 96 -14.51 -16.14 -13.70
C ILE A 96 -14.92 -16.33 -12.25
N HIS A 97 -14.47 -17.44 -11.67
CA HIS A 97 -14.64 -17.66 -10.24
C HIS A 97 -13.64 -16.84 -9.44
N ILE A 98 -14.09 -16.27 -8.32
CA ILE A 98 -13.20 -15.51 -7.43
C ILE A 98 -12.06 -16.36 -6.87
N SER A 99 -12.24 -17.68 -6.75
CA SER A 99 -11.16 -18.61 -6.37
C SER A 99 -10.07 -18.69 -7.44
N ASP A 100 -10.45 -18.74 -8.73
CA ASP A 100 -9.52 -18.71 -9.86
C ASP A 100 -8.78 -17.38 -9.93
N LEU A 101 -9.50 -16.28 -9.76
CA LEU A 101 -8.93 -14.93 -9.71
C LEU A 101 -7.90 -14.78 -8.57
N MET A 102 -8.23 -15.33 -7.40
CA MET A 102 -7.35 -15.29 -6.23
C MET A 102 -6.11 -16.16 -6.41
N ARG A 103 -6.20 -17.26 -7.17
CA ARG A 103 -5.05 -18.11 -7.52
C ARG A 103 -4.11 -17.41 -8.49
N GLU A 104 -4.66 -16.83 -9.55
CA GLU A 104 -3.87 -16.25 -10.65
C GLU A 104 -3.34 -14.84 -10.31
N VAL A 105 -4.15 -14.03 -9.63
CA VAL A 105 -3.88 -12.58 -9.44
C VAL A 105 -3.91 -12.18 -7.97
N GLY A 106 -4.44 -13.01 -7.07
CA GLY A 106 -4.76 -12.62 -5.70
C GLY A 106 -3.59 -12.15 -4.84
N GLY A 107 -2.35 -12.59 -5.10
CA GLY A 107 -1.15 -12.02 -4.45
C GLY A 107 -1.19 -11.93 -2.92
N GLY A 108 -1.95 -12.80 -2.24
CA GLY A 108 -2.16 -12.78 -0.78
C GLY A 108 -3.34 -11.91 -0.29
N LEU A 109 -4.13 -11.31 -1.19
CA LEU A 109 -5.36 -10.60 -0.86
C LEU A 109 -6.39 -11.56 -0.25
N LYS A 110 -7.27 -11.06 0.63
CA LYS A 110 -8.39 -11.86 1.15
C LYS A 110 -9.54 -11.83 0.15
N ARG A 111 -10.29 -12.95 0.04
CA ARG A 111 -11.44 -13.08 -0.84
C ARG A 111 -12.49 -11.96 -0.66
N ALA A 112 -12.73 -11.57 0.60
CA ALA A 112 -13.66 -10.48 0.92
C ALA A 112 -13.20 -9.11 0.41
N ASP A 113 -11.89 -8.88 0.34
CA ASP A 113 -11.31 -7.63 -0.14
C ASP A 113 -11.36 -7.57 -1.68
N MET A 114 -11.05 -8.70 -2.33
CA MET A 114 -11.24 -8.89 -3.77
C MET A 114 -12.70 -8.67 -4.21
N ALA A 115 -13.65 -9.26 -3.48
CA ALA A 115 -15.08 -9.06 -3.76
C ALA A 115 -15.51 -7.59 -3.60
N LYS A 116 -14.97 -6.88 -2.59
CA LYS A 116 -15.23 -5.45 -2.39
C LYS A 116 -14.65 -4.58 -3.51
N MET A 117 -13.48 -4.95 -4.03
CA MET A 117 -12.86 -4.28 -5.17
C MET A 117 -13.74 -4.45 -6.42
N LEU A 118 -14.10 -5.69 -6.74
CA LEU A 118 -14.97 -6.01 -7.89
C LEU A 118 -16.35 -5.34 -7.79
N ALA A 119 -16.91 -5.21 -6.58
CA ALA A 119 -18.19 -4.53 -6.37
C ALA A 119 -18.14 -3.01 -6.60
N ARG A 120 -16.95 -2.41 -6.65
CA ARG A 120 -16.75 -0.96 -6.86
C ARG A 120 -16.43 -0.61 -8.31
N THR A 121 -16.27 -1.60 -9.18
CA THR A 121 -15.82 -1.42 -10.55
C THR A 121 -16.95 -1.66 -11.53
N ASP A 122 -17.14 -0.76 -12.49
CA ASP A 122 -18.20 -0.88 -13.50
C ASP A 122 -17.89 -1.91 -14.59
N TRP A 123 -16.62 -2.32 -14.72
CA TRP A 123 -16.16 -3.22 -15.78
C TRP A 123 -16.35 -4.72 -15.47
N CYS A 124 -16.89 -5.07 -14.31
CA CYS A 124 -17.21 -6.45 -13.97
C CYS A 124 -18.55 -6.52 -13.28
N ARG A 125 -19.24 -7.65 -13.45
CA ARG A 125 -20.53 -7.87 -12.83
C ARG A 125 -20.61 -9.24 -12.20
N GLN A 126 -21.20 -9.27 -11.02
CA GLN A 126 -21.39 -10.49 -10.26
C GLN A 126 -22.60 -11.26 -10.81
N VAL A 127 -22.41 -12.53 -11.18
CA VAL A 127 -23.51 -13.45 -11.55
C VAL A 127 -24.02 -14.16 -10.31
N ASP A 128 -23.09 -14.64 -9.48
CA ASP A 128 -23.37 -15.41 -8.26
C ASP A 128 -22.45 -14.99 -7.11
N GLY A 129 -22.70 -15.46 -5.89
CA GLY A 129 -21.86 -15.22 -4.70
C GLY A 129 -20.35 -15.52 -4.84
N SER A 130 -19.95 -16.20 -5.92
CA SER A 130 -18.57 -16.62 -6.19
C SER A 130 -18.10 -16.42 -7.63
N THR A 131 -18.94 -15.86 -8.51
CA THR A 131 -18.74 -15.89 -9.96
C THR A 131 -19.00 -14.51 -10.55
N TYR A 132 -18.07 -14.06 -11.40
CA TYR A 132 -18.08 -12.73 -12.01
C TYR A 132 -17.86 -12.86 -13.52
N PHE A 133 -18.40 -11.91 -14.28
CA PHE A 133 -18.13 -11.79 -15.72
C PHE A 133 -17.61 -10.39 -16.04
N TYR A 134 -16.83 -10.30 -17.11
CA TYR A 134 -16.35 -9.03 -17.63
C TYR A 134 -17.45 -8.33 -18.42
N GLN A 135 -17.73 -7.07 -18.10
CA GLN A 135 -18.69 -6.23 -18.81
C GLN A 135 -17.98 -4.92 -19.15
N PRO A 136 -17.54 -4.69 -20.40
CA PRO A 136 -16.78 -3.51 -20.77
C PRO A 136 -17.56 -2.19 -20.59
#